data_AF-T1GRI8-F1
#
_entry.id   AF-T1GRI8-F1
#
_cell.length_a   1.000
_cell.length_b   1.000
_cell.length_c   1.000
_cell.angle_alpha   90.00
_cell.angle_beta   90.00
_cell.angle_gamma   90.00
#
_symmetry.space_group_name_H-M   'P 1'
#
loop_
_entity.id
_entity.type
_entity.pdbx_description
1 polymer ?
#
loop_
_entity_poly.entity_id
_entity_poly.type
_entity_poly.pdbx_seq_one_letter_code
_entity_poly.pdbx_strand_id
1 'polypeptide(L)'
;MLRKLQTIYGGLSVQKFRSQWQYWLTDTERKLSTGIFATDPDLEEIIHIIIGNTQTWNKYIKQSTNWYEYFPGFLFFTDPACKSFELGTLAQCWINRWANIKNFSNSNFMKHLDKVILYLLESDIHKVLHSIHQIGDNQWFVTHLTDLLYNCGQLDLIGENKLADCEEFRLSLLFDFGSTLMSKESIWLLGINYLEQCGLEGEGAVKTLLPRIPIKNEKQALKVIEVAQERAYVETGNALDWAIRSKDTTYVTSITDFFLDHYSKTGEMLWGGGVHQT
;
A
#
# COMPACT_ATOMS: atom_id res chain seq x y z
N MET A 1 34.73 20.60 -11.67
CA MET A 1 34.83 19.60 -10.58
C MET A 1 33.68 18.61 -10.58
N LEU A 2 32.42 19.06 -10.73
CA LEU A 2 31.23 18.20 -10.70
C LEU A 2 31.14 17.13 -11.83
N ARG A 3 31.78 17.32 -12.99
CA ARG A 3 31.79 16.30 -14.06
C ARG A 3 32.50 14.98 -13.70
N LYS A 4 33.33 14.96 -12.64
CA LYS A 4 34.00 13.74 -12.15
C LYS A 4 33.16 12.90 -11.18
N LEU A 5 31.98 13.38 -10.77
CA LEU A 5 30.93 12.56 -10.14
C LEU A 5 30.27 11.60 -11.16
N GLN A 6 31.05 11.09 -12.11
CA GLN A 6 30.54 10.23 -13.17
C GLN A 6 29.97 8.97 -12.54
N THR A 7 28.71 8.78 -12.89
CA THR A 7 27.79 7.74 -12.50
C THR A 7 28.42 6.35 -12.60
N ILE A 8 28.13 5.50 -11.62
CA ILE A 8 28.47 4.05 -11.57
C ILE A 8 28.08 3.32 -12.88
N TYR A 9 27.18 3.91 -13.68
CA TYR A 9 26.71 3.44 -14.98
C TYR A 9 27.77 3.42 -16.12
N GLY A 10 29.01 3.82 -15.87
CA GLY A 10 30.11 3.77 -16.87
C GLY A 10 30.91 2.46 -16.94
N GLY A 11 30.43 1.35 -16.37
CA GLY A 11 31.14 0.07 -16.34
C GLY A 11 32.33 -0.01 -15.38
N LEU A 12 32.44 0.95 -14.45
CA LEU A 12 33.46 0.98 -13.40
C LEU A 12 33.01 0.10 -12.22
N SER A 13 33.94 -0.67 -11.65
CA SER A 13 33.64 -1.39 -10.40
C SER A 13 33.40 -0.40 -9.25
N VAL A 14 32.51 -0.76 -8.32
CA VAL A 14 32.18 0.06 -7.14
C VAL A 14 33.43 0.42 -6.34
N GLN A 15 34.40 -0.50 -6.25
CA GLN A 15 35.68 -0.25 -5.59
C GLN A 15 36.50 0.85 -6.28
N LYS A 16 36.62 0.80 -7.62
CA LYS A 16 37.34 1.81 -8.39
C LYS A 16 36.67 3.18 -8.29
N PHE A 17 35.33 3.21 -8.30
CA PHE A 17 34.56 4.43 -8.04
C PHE A 17 34.86 5.00 -6.65
N ARG A 18 34.78 4.19 -5.59
CA ARG A 18 35.09 4.61 -4.21
C ARG A 18 36.51 5.18 -4.09
N SER A 19 37.51 4.55 -4.72
CA SER A 19 38.89 5.07 -4.71
C SER A 19 39.03 6.41 -5.42
N GLN A 20 38.39 6.58 -6.59
CA GLN A 20 38.40 7.85 -7.32
C GLN A 20 37.66 8.95 -6.57
N TRP A 21 36.53 8.62 -5.96
CA TRP A 21 35.75 9.50 -5.11
C TRP A 21 36.55 9.98 -3.91
N GLN A 22 37.21 9.07 -3.19
CA GLN A 22 38.04 9.41 -2.04
C GLN A 22 39.21 10.33 -2.42
N TYR A 23 39.88 10.03 -3.53
CA TYR A 23 40.95 10.90 -4.05
C TYR A 23 40.42 12.29 -4.38
N TRP A 24 39.25 12.37 -5.01
CA TRP A 24 38.61 13.63 -5.35
C TRP A 24 38.23 14.44 -4.11
N LEU A 25 37.72 13.80 -3.06
CA LEU A 25 37.44 14.44 -1.77
C LEU A 25 38.71 15.03 -1.16
N THR A 26 39.77 14.24 -1.03
CA THR A 26 41.04 14.71 -0.43
C THR A 26 41.69 15.85 -1.22
N ASP A 27 41.67 15.80 -2.56
CA ASP A 27 42.17 16.92 -3.38
C ASP A 27 41.32 18.19 -3.22
N THR A 28 40.01 18.04 -3.05
CA THR A 28 39.08 19.16 -2.84
C THR A 28 39.27 19.78 -1.46
N GLU A 29 39.40 18.98 -0.40
CA GLU A 29 39.74 19.43 0.95
C GLU A 29 41.08 20.19 0.99
N ARG A 30 42.08 19.69 0.25
CA ARG A 30 43.37 20.39 0.11
C ARG A 30 43.23 21.73 -0.59
N LYS A 31 42.40 21.83 -1.63
CA LYS A 31 42.14 23.11 -2.33
C LYS A 31 41.41 24.11 -1.44
N LEU A 32 40.48 23.60 -0.62
CA LEU A 32 39.77 24.40 0.37
C LEU A 32 40.73 24.94 1.42
N SER A 33 41.63 24.12 1.97
CA SER A 33 42.60 24.57 2.98
C SER A 33 43.63 25.57 2.44
N THR A 34 43.90 25.56 1.14
CA THR A 34 44.74 26.57 0.49
C THR A 34 44.04 27.91 0.24
N GLY A 35 42.74 28.04 0.59
CA GLY A 35 41.99 29.30 0.45
C GLY A 35 41.66 29.68 -0.99
N ILE A 36 41.71 28.74 -1.94
CA ILE A 36 41.46 28.99 -3.37
C ILE A 36 40.05 29.54 -3.61
N PHE A 37 39.08 29.21 -2.76
CA PHE A 37 37.68 29.60 -2.89
C PHE A 37 37.30 30.82 -2.04
N ALA A 38 38.23 31.40 -1.28
CA ALA A 38 37.95 32.52 -0.37
C ALA A 38 37.45 33.79 -1.08
N THR A 39 37.61 33.87 -2.40
CA THR A 39 37.12 34.99 -3.23
C THR A 39 35.61 34.92 -3.46
N ASP A 40 34.98 33.74 -3.33
CA ASP A 40 33.55 33.52 -3.54
C ASP A 40 32.97 32.68 -2.39
N PRO A 41 32.38 33.33 -1.36
CA PRO A 41 31.84 32.65 -0.18
C PRO A 41 30.71 31.67 -0.49
N ASP A 42 29.90 31.94 -1.52
CA ASP A 42 28.77 31.07 -1.89
C ASP A 42 29.30 29.77 -2.52
N LEU A 43 30.33 29.88 -3.37
CA LEU A 43 31.00 28.72 -3.93
C LEU A 43 31.73 27.89 -2.85
N GLU A 44 32.37 28.56 -1.89
CA GLU A 44 33.01 27.91 -0.75
C GLU A 44 32.00 27.13 0.10
N GLU A 45 30.81 27.71 0.38
CA GLU A 45 29.72 27.03 1.08
C GLU A 45 29.24 25.78 0.30
N ILE A 46 29.06 25.88 -1.01
CA ILE A 46 28.68 24.72 -1.85
C ILE A 46 29.75 23.62 -1.76
N ILE A 47 31.03 23.98 -1.83
CA ILE A 47 32.12 23.00 -1.74
C ILE A 47 32.12 22.33 -0.36
N HIS A 48 31.87 23.09 0.71
CA HIS A 48 31.70 22.53 2.05
C HIS A 48 30.55 21.50 2.14
N ILE A 49 29.44 21.72 1.44
CA ILE A 49 28.34 20.74 1.36
C ILE A 49 28.81 19.46 0.66
N ILE A 50 29.46 19.61 -0.51
CA ILE A 50 29.85 18.48 -1.36
C ILE A 50 30.91 17.61 -0.69
N ILE A 51 31.82 18.17 0.11
CA ILE A 51 32.81 17.39 0.88
C ILE A 51 32.20 16.77 2.15
N GLY A 52 30.92 17.01 2.45
CA GLY A 52 30.28 16.46 3.64
C GLY A 52 30.57 17.21 4.95
N ASN A 53 30.89 18.51 4.91
CA ASN A 53 31.22 19.27 6.12
C ASN A 53 30.06 19.28 7.13
N THR A 54 30.32 18.76 8.32
CA THR A 54 29.33 18.60 9.39
C THR A 54 28.68 19.92 9.81
N GLN A 55 29.44 21.02 9.91
CA GLN A 55 28.93 22.30 10.38
C GLN A 55 27.98 22.92 9.35
N THR A 56 28.35 22.87 8.07
CA THR A 56 27.52 23.35 6.97
C THR A 56 26.22 22.55 6.89
N TRP A 57 26.27 21.22 6.95
CA TRP A 57 25.06 20.40 7.01
C TRP A 57 24.17 20.71 8.22
N ASN A 58 24.75 21.03 9.38
CA ASN A 58 23.97 21.44 10.56
C ASN A 58 23.20 22.74 10.34
N LYS A 59 23.73 23.68 9.56
CA LYS A 59 23.03 24.93 9.18
C LYS A 59 21.75 24.61 8.38
N TYR A 60 21.84 23.72 7.40
CA TYR A 60 20.68 23.31 6.58
C TYR A 60 19.68 22.46 7.37
N ILE A 61 20.15 21.56 8.23
CA ILE A 61 19.29 20.80 9.15
C ILE A 61 18.46 21.76 10.02
N LYS A 62 19.05 22.84 10.56
CA LYS A 62 18.31 23.84 11.34
C LYS A 62 17.18 24.50 10.55
N GLN A 63 17.32 24.63 9.23
CA GLN A 63 16.32 25.25 8.36
C GLN A 63 15.28 24.25 7.84
N SER A 64 15.57 22.94 7.84
CA SER A 64 14.69 21.93 7.26
C SER A 64 13.41 21.75 8.06
N THR A 65 12.30 21.41 7.39
CA THR A 65 11.02 21.15 8.07
C THR A 65 10.83 19.67 8.38
N ASN A 66 11.26 18.80 7.46
CA ASN A 66 11.27 17.36 7.61
C ASN A 66 12.71 16.83 7.63
N TRP A 67 12.90 15.65 8.22
CA TRP A 67 14.22 15.03 8.34
C TRP A 67 14.73 14.51 6.99
N TYR A 68 13.83 14.08 6.09
CA TYR A 68 14.19 13.47 4.80
C TYR A 68 14.51 14.47 3.69
N GLU A 69 14.29 15.78 3.87
CA GLU A 69 14.51 16.80 2.82
C GLU A 69 15.94 16.79 2.28
N TYR A 70 16.92 16.72 3.18
CA TYR A 70 18.34 16.80 2.87
C TYR A 70 19.06 15.45 2.97
N PHE A 71 18.40 14.41 3.47
CA PHE A 71 19.00 13.10 3.68
C PHE A 71 19.51 12.44 2.38
N PRO A 72 18.76 12.41 1.26
CA PRO A 72 19.27 11.88 -0.01
C PRO A 72 20.48 12.65 -0.54
N GLY A 73 20.47 13.98 -0.41
CA GLY A 73 21.61 14.81 -0.80
C GLY A 73 22.84 14.56 0.07
N PHE A 74 22.65 14.42 1.38
CA PHE A 74 23.71 14.05 2.31
C PHE A 74 24.31 12.70 1.95
N LEU A 75 23.49 11.67 1.71
CA LEU A 75 23.98 10.36 1.27
C LEU A 75 24.72 10.45 -0.06
N PHE A 76 24.22 11.20 -1.03
CA PHE A 76 24.85 11.36 -2.33
C PHE A 76 26.29 11.92 -2.23
N PHE A 77 26.53 12.84 -1.28
CA PHE A 77 27.84 13.47 -1.10
C PHE A 77 28.72 12.77 -0.06
N THR A 78 28.18 11.97 0.85
CA THR A 78 28.98 11.33 1.91
C THR A 78 29.19 9.84 1.67
N ASP A 79 28.18 9.14 1.17
CA ASP A 79 28.27 7.73 0.81
C ASP A 79 27.48 7.42 -0.49
N PRO A 80 28.01 7.81 -1.66
CA PRO A 80 27.37 7.58 -2.95
C PRO A 80 27.26 6.09 -3.34
N ALA A 81 27.88 5.19 -2.59
CA ALA A 81 27.90 3.76 -2.83
C ALA A 81 27.26 2.96 -1.67
N CYS A 82 26.41 3.61 -0.89
CA CYS A 82 25.59 3.01 0.17
C CYS A 82 24.74 1.86 -0.38
N LYS A 83 24.68 0.75 0.37
CA LYS A 83 23.83 -0.40 0.03
C LYS A 83 22.45 -0.25 0.65
N SER A 84 21.46 -0.95 0.10
CA SER A 84 20.06 -0.88 0.58
C SER A 84 19.90 -1.23 2.05
N PHE A 85 20.61 -2.25 2.56
CA PHE A 85 20.54 -2.67 3.97
C PHE A 85 21.20 -1.67 4.94
N GLU A 86 22.01 -0.74 4.45
CA GLU A 86 22.67 0.29 5.26
C GLU A 86 21.78 1.54 5.41
N LEU A 87 20.77 1.70 4.54
CA LEU A 87 19.92 2.89 4.52
C LEU A 87 19.17 3.12 5.82
N GLY A 88 18.64 2.05 6.44
CA GLY A 88 17.93 2.15 7.72
C GLY A 88 18.82 2.69 8.85
N THR A 89 20.04 2.16 8.99
CA THR A 89 20.98 2.60 10.04
C THR A 89 21.45 4.04 9.81
N LEU A 90 21.72 4.41 8.57
CA LEU A 90 22.11 5.78 8.19
C LEU A 90 20.96 6.77 8.40
N ALA A 91 19.73 6.39 8.08
CA ALA A 91 18.55 7.19 8.32
C ALA A 91 18.35 7.45 9.82
N GLN A 92 18.50 6.43 10.67
CA GLN A 92 18.40 6.60 12.13
C GLN A 92 19.48 7.53 12.69
N CYS A 93 20.73 7.37 12.25
CA CYS A 93 21.81 8.28 12.62
C CYS A 93 21.50 9.74 12.22
N TRP A 94 20.96 9.93 11.01
CA TRP A 94 20.56 11.24 10.51
C TRP A 94 19.38 11.83 11.29
N ILE A 95 18.35 11.04 11.58
CA ILE A 95 17.18 11.43 12.38
C ILE A 95 17.62 11.85 13.79
N ASN A 96 18.49 11.07 14.45
CA ASN A 96 19.02 11.41 15.77
C ASN A 96 19.76 12.75 15.75
N ARG A 97 20.59 12.99 14.72
CA ARG A 97 21.27 14.27 14.52
C ARG A 97 20.28 15.41 14.28
N TRP A 98 19.27 15.20 13.44
CA TRP A 98 18.22 16.16 13.14
C TRP A 98 17.41 16.53 14.39
N ALA A 99 17.01 15.53 15.18
CA ALA A 99 16.27 15.70 16.42
C ALA A 99 17.07 16.49 17.48
N ASN A 100 18.36 16.16 17.63
CA ASN A 100 19.26 16.86 18.54
C ASN A 100 19.43 18.34 18.18
N ILE A 101 19.59 18.66 16.89
CA ILE A 101 19.79 20.04 16.42
C ILE A 101 18.52 20.89 16.56
N LYS A 102 17.35 20.26 16.41
CA LYS A 102 16.05 20.92 16.57
C LYS A 102 15.58 20.99 18.02
N ASN A 103 16.33 20.42 18.97
CA ASN A 103 15.97 20.32 20.40
C ASN A 103 14.61 19.63 20.63
N PHE A 104 14.28 18.59 19.85
CA PHE A 104 13.10 17.79 20.14
C PHE A 104 13.35 16.88 21.36
N SER A 105 12.88 17.29 22.54
CA SER A 105 13.04 16.52 23.79
C SER A 105 12.09 15.31 23.92
N ASN A 106 11.07 15.20 23.07
CA ASN A 106 10.04 14.16 23.17
C ASN A 106 10.09 13.17 22.01
N SER A 107 9.78 11.91 22.32
CA SER A 107 9.72 10.75 21.42
C SER A 107 8.67 10.82 20.30
N ASN A 108 7.87 11.89 20.23
CA ASN A 108 6.73 12.00 19.31
C ASN A 108 6.85 13.15 18.29
N PHE A 109 8.07 13.48 17.86
CA PHE A 109 8.30 14.46 16.80
C PHE A 109 8.02 13.91 15.39
N MET A 110 8.03 12.58 15.22
CA MET A 110 7.80 11.94 13.92
C MET A 110 6.30 11.81 13.65
N LYS A 111 5.85 12.41 12.54
CA LYS A 111 4.52 12.17 11.99
C LYS A 111 4.41 10.72 11.51
N HIS A 112 3.18 10.27 11.30
CA HIS A 112 2.94 8.90 10.82
C HIS A 112 3.65 8.59 9.50
N LEU A 113 3.58 9.51 8.53
CA LEU A 113 4.27 9.37 7.25
C LEU A 113 5.80 9.34 7.39
N ASP A 114 6.36 10.05 8.38
CA ASP A 114 7.80 10.01 8.67
C ASP A 114 8.24 8.62 9.11
N LYS A 115 7.40 7.93 9.90
CA LYS A 115 7.63 6.54 10.32
C LYS A 115 7.52 5.58 9.13
N VAL A 116 6.56 5.79 8.24
CA VAL A 116 6.42 5.00 7.00
C VAL A 116 7.68 5.12 6.13
N ILE A 117 8.21 6.33 5.93
CA ILE A 117 9.45 6.54 5.17
C ILE A 117 10.62 5.81 5.85
N LEU A 118 10.72 5.88 7.17
CA LEU A 118 11.76 5.17 7.91
C LEU A 118 11.66 3.65 7.72
N TYR A 119 10.46 3.07 7.85
CA TYR A 119 10.26 1.63 7.60
C TYR A 119 10.60 1.22 6.16
N LEU A 120 10.33 2.09 5.18
CA LEU A 120 10.76 1.88 3.79
C LEU A 120 12.30 1.83 3.67
N LEU A 121 13.01 2.73 4.33
CA LEU A 121 14.48 2.73 4.34
C LEU A 121 15.09 1.56 5.11
N GLU A 122 14.39 1.07 6.14
CA GLU A 122 14.73 -0.16 6.87
C GLU A 122 14.39 -1.43 6.08
N SER A 123 13.76 -1.31 4.89
CA SER A 123 13.27 -2.43 4.08
C SER A 123 12.26 -3.33 4.81
N ASP A 124 11.54 -2.78 5.80
CA ASP A 124 10.52 -3.49 6.57
C ASP A 124 9.14 -3.24 5.96
N ILE A 125 8.82 -4.00 4.91
CA ILE A 125 7.58 -3.88 4.15
C ILE A 125 6.35 -4.16 5.04
N HIS A 126 6.45 -5.02 6.04
CA HIS A 126 5.33 -5.33 6.94
C HIS A 126 4.92 -4.14 7.78
N LYS A 127 5.89 -3.44 8.38
CA LYS A 127 5.60 -2.20 9.11
C LYS A 127 5.08 -1.10 8.19
N VAL A 128 5.54 -1.05 6.94
CA VAL A 128 5.01 -0.13 5.93
C VAL A 128 3.55 -0.40 5.65
N LEU A 129 3.17 -1.64 5.31
CA LEU A 129 1.79 -2.00 5.00
C LEU A 129 0.86 -1.78 6.19
N HIS A 130 1.26 -2.23 7.38
CA HIS A 130 0.50 -2.01 8.60
C HIS A 130 0.32 -0.51 8.92
N SER A 131 1.36 0.29 8.73
CA SER A 131 1.27 1.73 8.96
C SER A 131 0.37 2.40 7.93
N ILE A 132 0.48 2.07 6.64
CA ILE A 132 -0.37 2.67 5.59
C ILE A 132 -1.84 2.28 5.80
N HIS A 133 -2.13 1.06 6.27
CA HIS A 133 -3.49 0.63 6.61
C HIS A 133 -4.15 1.51 7.69
N GLN A 134 -3.36 2.05 8.62
CA GLN A 134 -3.84 2.97 9.65
C GLN A 134 -4.09 4.39 9.14
N ILE A 135 -3.64 4.73 7.93
CA ILE A 135 -3.94 6.02 7.31
C ILE A 135 -5.37 5.93 6.76
N GLY A 136 -6.29 6.66 7.38
CA GLY A 136 -7.71 6.65 7.01
C GLY A 136 -7.95 6.86 5.51
N ASP A 137 -8.91 6.09 4.97
CA ASP A 137 -9.37 6.10 3.56
C ASP A 137 -8.42 5.51 2.50
N ASN A 138 -7.32 4.85 2.91
CA ASN A 138 -6.34 4.26 1.98
C ASN A 138 -6.53 2.77 1.69
N GLN A 139 -7.74 2.20 1.89
CA GLN A 139 -8.01 0.78 1.63
C GLN A 139 -7.57 0.36 0.22
N TRP A 140 -7.91 1.15 -0.80
CA TRP A 140 -7.48 0.91 -2.19
C TRP A 140 -5.95 0.79 -2.29
N PHE A 141 -5.21 1.75 -1.73
CA PHE A 141 -3.77 1.79 -1.87
C PHE A 141 -3.09 0.61 -1.18
N VAL A 142 -3.53 0.24 0.03
CA VAL A 142 -2.96 -0.90 0.77
C VAL A 142 -3.27 -2.22 0.08
N THR A 143 -4.51 -2.41 -0.39
CA THR A 143 -4.91 -3.62 -1.10
C THR A 143 -4.07 -3.80 -2.37
N HIS A 144 -3.92 -2.76 -3.19
CA HIS A 144 -3.16 -2.86 -4.44
C HIS A 144 -1.65 -2.89 -4.27
N LEU A 145 -1.11 -2.17 -3.28
CA LEU A 145 0.32 -2.24 -2.97
C LEU A 145 0.67 -3.65 -2.48
N THR A 146 -0.14 -4.23 -1.58
CA THR A 146 0.04 -5.60 -1.10
C THR A 146 -0.05 -6.60 -2.24
N ASP A 147 -1.07 -6.49 -3.11
CA ASP A 147 -1.25 -7.38 -4.26
C ASP A 147 -0.07 -7.28 -5.26
N LEU A 148 0.42 -6.07 -5.54
CA LEU A 148 1.60 -5.86 -6.38
C LEU A 148 2.85 -6.49 -5.76
N LEU A 149 3.09 -6.27 -4.47
CA LEU A 149 4.25 -6.81 -3.77
C LEU A 149 4.24 -8.34 -3.71
N TYR A 150 3.06 -8.93 -3.51
CA TYR A 150 2.84 -10.37 -3.58
C TYR A 150 3.18 -10.91 -4.98
N ASN A 151 2.62 -10.31 -6.03
CA ASN A 151 2.85 -10.72 -7.41
C ASN A 151 4.31 -10.54 -7.87
N CYS A 152 5.04 -9.58 -7.28
CA CYS A 152 6.47 -9.38 -7.53
C CYS A 152 7.38 -10.31 -6.71
N GLY A 153 6.85 -11.16 -5.83
CA GLY A 153 7.63 -11.98 -4.91
C GLY A 153 8.48 -11.16 -3.94
N GLN A 154 8.09 -9.91 -3.67
CA GLN A 154 8.79 -9.00 -2.74
C GLN A 154 8.17 -9.03 -1.35
N LEU A 155 7.05 -9.73 -1.19
CA LEU A 155 6.42 -10.00 0.10
C LEU A 155 7.08 -11.24 0.75
N ASP A 156 8.41 -11.22 0.83
CA ASP A 156 9.21 -12.25 1.49
C ASP A 156 9.17 -12.02 3.00
N LEU A 157 8.24 -12.68 3.68
CA LEU A 157 8.17 -12.72 5.14
C LEU A 157 9.43 -13.35 5.74
N ILE A 158 9.74 -13.05 7.00
CA ILE A 158 10.71 -13.77 7.85
C ILE A 158 9.86 -14.68 8.79
N GLY A 159 10.06 -16.01 8.83
CA GLY A 159 9.24 -16.96 9.63
C GLY A 159 9.00 -18.35 8.98
N GLU A 160 8.63 -19.42 9.69
CA GLU A 160 8.68 -20.79 9.13
C GLU A 160 7.44 -21.26 8.32
N ASN A 161 6.34 -20.48 8.25
CA ASN A 161 5.06 -20.86 7.57
C ASN A 161 4.52 -19.79 6.58
N LYS A 162 5.28 -19.41 5.55
CA LYS A 162 5.15 -18.06 4.93
C LYS A 162 4.14 -17.83 3.79
N LEU A 163 3.89 -18.79 2.90
CA LEU A 163 3.10 -18.49 1.68
C LEU A 163 1.59 -18.39 1.94
N ALA A 164 1.08 -19.28 2.79
CA ALA A 164 -0.33 -19.29 3.17
C ALA A 164 -0.72 -18.00 3.92
N ASP A 165 0.11 -17.56 4.87
CA ASP A 165 -0.14 -16.33 5.64
C ASP A 165 -0.13 -15.06 4.76
N CYS A 166 0.77 -14.99 3.76
CA CYS A 166 0.80 -13.87 2.79
C CYS A 166 -0.44 -13.85 1.90
N GLU A 167 -0.85 -15.02 1.42
CA GLU A 167 -2.03 -15.17 0.57
C GLU A 167 -3.29 -14.84 1.34
N GLU A 168 -3.43 -15.35 2.57
CA GLU A 168 -4.55 -15.05 3.46
C GLU A 168 -4.63 -13.55 3.78
N PHE A 169 -3.51 -12.91 4.11
CA PHE A 169 -3.46 -11.46 4.33
C PHE A 169 -3.88 -10.66 3.08
N ARG A 170 -3.39 -11.06 1.90
CA ARG A 170 -3.77 -10.44 0.63
C ARG A 170 -5.28 -10.61 0.36
N LEU A 171 -5.80 -11.82 0.53
CA LEU A 171 -7.22 -12.13 0.31
C LEU A 171 -8.12 -11.39 1.29
N SER A 172 -7.72 -11.23 2.55
CA SER A 172 -8.44 -10.42 3.55
C SER A 172 -8.56 -8.95 3.11
N LEU A 173 -7.46 -8.35 2.62
CA LEU A 173 -7.49 -6.97 2.11
C LEU A 173 -8.33 -6.80 0.85
N LEU A 174 -8.34 -7.81 -0.04
CA LEU A 174 -9.20 -7.82 -1.23
C LEU A 174 -10.68 -7.98 -0.85
N PHE A 175 -10.97 -8.82 0.14
CA PHE A 175 -12.32 -9.05 0.65
C PHE A 175 -12.91 -7.80 1.27
N ASP A 176 -12.16 -7.14 2.17
CA ASP A 176 -12.60 -5.89 2.80
C ASP A 176 -12.82 -4.79 1.76
N PHE A 177 -11.89 -4.65 0.81
CA PHE A 177 -12.00 -3.66 -0.25
C PHE A 177 -13.19 -3.94 -1.18
N GLY A 178 -13.38 -5.19 -1.60
CA GLY A 178 -14.52 -5.63 -2.41
C GLY A 178 -15.86 -5.38 -1.71
N SER A 179 -15.93 -5.66 -0.41
CA SER A 179 -17.11 -5.41 0.43
C SER A 179 -17.44 -3.91 0.55
N THR A 180 -16.42 -3.07 0.70
CA THR A 180 -16.57 -1.60 0.68
C THR A 180 -17.09 -1.11 -0.68
N LEU A 181 -16.59 -1.68 -1.78
CA LEU A 181 -17.05 -1.33 -3.14
C LEU A 181 -18.50 -1.75 -3.40
N MET A 182 -18.91 -2.91 -2.91
CA MET A 182 -20.29 -3.40 -2.97
C MET A 182 -21.29 -2.46 -2.29
N SER A 183 -20.83 -1.73 -1.27
CA SER A 183 -21.65 -0.74 -0.56
C SER A 183 -21.82 0.57 -1.35
N LYS A 184 -21.09 0.77 -2.46
CA LYS A 184 -21.11 1.98 -3.29
C LYS A 184 -21.89 1.77 -4.59
N GLU A 185 -22.91 2.59 -4.83
CA GLU A 185 -23.89 2.43 -5.91
C GLU A 185 -23.29 2.39 -7.34
N SER A 186 -22.18 3.10 -7.59
CA SER A 186 -21.61 3.23 -8.93
C SER A 186 -20.60 2.13 -9.28
N ILE A 187 -20.04 1.43 -8.29
CA ILE A 187 -18.87 0.56 -8.46
C ILE A 187 -19.02 -0.83 -7.84
N TRP A 188 -20.23 -1.21 -7.40
CA TRP A 188 -20.50 -2.54 -6.85
C TRP A 188 -20.10 -3.69 -7.79
N LEU A 189 -20.24 -3.51 -9.12
CA LEU A 189 -19.84 -4.54 -10.08
C LEU A 189 -18.33 -4.84 -10.00
N LEU A 190 -17.53 -3.81 -9.77
CA LEU A 190 -16.10 -3.96 -9.53
C LEU A 190 -15.85 -4.67 -8.19
N GLY A 191 -16.65 -4.37 -7.17
CA GLY A 191 -16.63 -5.07 -5.89
C GLY A 191 -16.83 -6.58 -6.03
N ILE A 192 -17.76 -7.02 -6.89
CA ILE A 192 -17.95 -8.45 -7.18
C ILE A 192 -16.69 -9.07 -7.76
N ASN A 193 -16.04 -8.42 -8.73
CA ASN A 193 -14.83 -8.96 -9.36
C ASN A 193 -13.70 -9.16 -8.34
N TYR A 194 -13.60 -8.30 -7.32
CA TYR A 194 -12.64 -8.49 -6.22
C TYR A 194 -13.03 -9.66 -5.32
N LEU A 195 -14.31 -9.77 -4.95
CA LEU A 195 -14.79 -10.85 -4.09
C LEU A 195 -14.70 -12.22 -4.77
N GLU A 196 -14.88 -12.31 -6.08
CA GLU A 196 -14.69 -13.56 -6.84
C GLU A 196 -13.25 -14.10 -6.73
N GLN A 197 -12.25 -13.24 -6.50
CA GLN A 197 -10.87 -13.67 -6.27
C GLN A 197 -10.64 -14.29 -4.87
N CYS A 198 -11.60 -14.11 -3.94
CA CYS A 198 -11.54 -14.62 -2.57
C CYS A 198 -12.16 -16.02 -2.40
N GLY A 199 -12.49 -16.71 -3.50
CA GLY A 199 -13.07 -18.05 -3.45
C GLY A 199 -14.44 -18.11 -2.75
N LEU A 200 -14.69 -19.19 -1.98
CA LEU A 200 -16.00 -19.47 -1.39
C LEU A 200 -16.49 -18.37 -0.42
N GLU A 201 -15.59 -17.76 0.34
CA GLU A 201 -15.94 -16.68 1.28
C GLU A 201 -16.43 -15.45 0.52
N GLY A 202 -15.72 -15.10 -0.56
CA GLY A 202 -16.10 -14.00 -1.44
C GLY A 202 -17.43 -14.22 -2.14
N GLU A 203 -17.69 -15.43 -2.65
CA GLU A 203 -18.98 -15.80 -3.24
C GLU A 203 -20.13 -15.66 -2.22
N GLY A 204 -19.93 -16.13 -0.99
CA GLY A 204 -20.90 -15.96 0.10
C GLY A 204 -21.17 -14.49 0.43
N ALA A 205 -20.13 -13.65 0.41
CA ALA A 205 -20.27 -12.21 0.59
C ALA A 205 -21.05 -11.56 -0.55
N VAL A 206 -20.78 -11.92 -1.81
CA VAL A 206 -21.53 -11.41 -2.98
C VAL A 206 -23.01 -11.77 -2.85
N LYS A 207 -23.35 -13.03 -2.55
CA LYS A 207 -24.74 -13.46 -2.33
C LYS A 207 -25.45 -12.67 -1.22
N THR A 208 -24.72 -12.25 -0.20
CA THR A 208 -25.26 -11.47 0.92
C THR A 208 -25.39 -9.98 0.62
N LEU A 209 -24.46 -9.41 -0.15
CA LEU A 209 -24.36 -7.98 -0.42
C LEU A 209 -25.14 -7.55 -1.68
N LEU A 210 -25.22 -8.41 -2.69
CA LEU A 210 -25.94 -8.13 -3.94
C LEU A 210 -27.41 -7.71 -3.70
N PRO A 211 -28.17 -8.35 -2.78
CA PRO A 211 -29.54 -7.92 -2.45
C PRO A 211 -29.66 -6.60 -1.72
N ARG A 212 -28.56 -6.07 -1.18
CA ARG A 212 -28.55 -4.83 -0.41
C ARG A 212 -28.22 -3.61 -1.26
N ILE A 213 -27.94 -3.80 -2.55
CA ILE A 213 -27.64 -2.71 -3.47
C ILE A 213 -28.88 -1.82 -3.63
N PRO A 214 -28.77 -0.50 -3.43
CA PRO A 214 -29.90 0.41 -3.60
C PRO A 214 -30.31 0.48 -5.09
N ILE A 215 -31.55 0.11 -5.39
CA ILE A 215 -32.12 0.17 -6.74
C ILE A 215 -32.95 1.45 -6.85
N LYS A 216 -32.54 2.39 -7.72
CA LYS A 216 -33.24 3.66 -7.95
C LYS A 216 -34.00 3.70 -9.27
N ASN A 217 -33.58 2.89 -10.25
CA ASN A 217 -34.16 2.87 -11.58
C ASN A 217 -34.19 1.45 -12.17
N GLU A 218 -35.08 1.25 -13.15
CA GLU A 218 -35.28 -0.04 -13.81
C GLU A 218 -34.00 -0.57 -14.47
N LYS A 219 -33.19 0.31 -15.06
CA LYS A 219 -31.89 -0.06 -15.65
C LYS A 219 -30.94 -0.67 -14.61
N GLN A 220 -30.88 -0.15 -13.39
CA GLN A 220 -30.10 -0.73 -12.31
C GLN A 220 -30.67 -2.10 -11.88
N ALA A 221 -32.00 -2.22 -11.79
CA ALA A 221 -32.65 -3.48 -11.44
C ALA A 221 -32.33 -4.60 -12.46
N LEU A 222 -32.49 -4.31 -13.75
CA LEU A 222 -32.19 -5.25 -14.83
C LEU A 222 -30.72 -5.67 -14.81
N LYS A 223 -29.80 -4.73 -14.56
CA LYS A 223 -28.37 -5.03 -14.45
C LYS A 223 -28.03 -5.95 -13.28
N VAL A 224 -28.69 -5.77 -12.12
CA VAL A 224 -28.50 -6.66 -10.97
C VAL A 224 -29.02 -8.07 -11.28
N ILE A 225 -30.16 -8.18 -11.96
CA ILE A 225 -30.73 -9.46 -12.39
C ILE A 225 -29.81 -10.18 -13.39
N GLU A 226 -29.33 -9.47 -14.40
CA GLU A 226 -28.40 -9.98 -15.41
C GLU A 226 -27.15 -10.57 -14.74
N VAL A 227 -26.51 -9.79 -13.86
CA VAL A 227 -25.30 -10.24 -13.15
C VAL A 227 -25.58 -11.41 -12.21
N ALA A 228 -26.75 -11.45 -11.55
CA ALA A 228 -27.13 -12.56 -10.69
C ALA A 228 -27.36 -13.86 -11.48
N GLN A 229 -27.93 -13.75 -12.69
CA GLN A 229 -28.19 -14.88 -13.59
C GLN A 229 -26.90 -15.41 -14.21
N GLU A 230 -26.05 -14.51 -14.73
CA GLU A 230 -24.76 -14.87 -15.35
C GLU A 230 -23.85 -15.66 -14.39
N ARG A 231 -23.88 -15.29 -13.11
CA ARG A 231 -22.99 -15.85 -12.08
C ARG A 231 -23.68 -16.88 -11.17
N ALA A 232 -24.90 -17.28 -11.50
CA ALA A 232 -25.69 -18.27 -10.75
C ALA A 232 -25.86 -17.94 -9.24
N TYR A 233 -25.93 -16.66 -8.86
CA TYR A 233 -26.13 -16.23 -7.47
C TYR A 233 -27.60 -16.28 -7.01
N VAL A 234 -28.51 -16.66 -7.90
CA VAL A 234 -29.94 -16.76 -7.60
C VAL A 234 -30.24 -18.10 -6.92
N GLU A 235 -30.24 -18.09 -5.59
CA GLU A 235 -30.92 -19.12 -4.81
C GLU A 235 -32.39 -18.75 -4.71
N THR A 236 -33.28 -19.65 -5.15
CA THR A 236 -34.73 -19.45 -5.22
C THR A 236 -35.31 -18.94 -3.90
N GLY A 237 -34.80 -19.40 -2.75
CA GLY A 237 -35.25 -18.92 -1.42
C GLY A 237 -35.12 -17.40 -1.21
N ASN A 238 -34.17 -16.74 -1.87
CA ASN A 238 -34.05 -15.29 -1.81
C ASN A 238 -35.15 -14.58 -2.62
N ALA A 239 -35.70 -15.20 -3.67
CA ALA A 239 -36.78 -14.59 -4.46
C ALA A 239 -38.02 -14.25 -3.60
N LEU A 240 -38.32 -15.07 -2.59
CA LEU A 240 -39.40 -14.81 -1.64
C LEU A 240 -39.08 -13.64 -0.70
N ASP A 241 -37.84 -13.52 -0.21
CA ASP A 241 -37.44 -12.39 0.63
C ASP A 241 -37.51 -11.05 -0.15
N TRP A 242 -37.15 -11.08 -1.43
CA TRP A 242 -37.31 -9.95 -2.35
C TRP A 242 -38.77 -9.63 -2.62
N ALA A 243 -39.62 -10.64 -2.80
CA ALA A 243 -41.05 -10.47 -2.95
C ALA A 243 -41.65 -9.80 -1.71
N ILE A 244 -41.30 -10.27 -0.51
CA ILE A 244 -41.78 -9.71 0.76
C ILE A 244 -41.33 -8.25 0.92
N ARG A 245 -40.08 -7.93 0.58
CA ARG A 245 -39.55 -6.55 0.62
C ARG A 245 -40.24 -5.60 -0.35
N SER A 246 -40.72 -6.10 -1.49
CA SER A 246 -41.42 -5.28 -2.49
C SER A 246 -42.76 -4.72 -1.98
N LYS A 247 -43.32 -5.30 -0.90
CA LYS A 247 -44.67 -5.01 -0.36
C LYS A 247 -45.81 -5.16 -1.36
N ASP A 248 -45.55 -5.78 -2.52
CA ASP A 248 -46.55 -6.11 -3.51
C ASP A 248 -47.20 -7.44 -3.13
N THR A 249 -48.43 -7.37 -2.61
CA THR A 249 -49.17 -8.56 -2.16
C THR A 249 -49.43 -9.56 -3.29
N THR A 250 -49.65 -9.08 -4.50
CA THR A 250 -49.89 -9.93 -5.68
C THR A 250 -48.61 -10.68 -6.09
N TYR A 251 -47.47 -10.00 -6.05
CA TYR A 251 -46.18 -10.61 -6.35
C TYR A 251 -45.77 -11.62 -5.27
N VAL A 252 -45.95 -11.29 -3.99
CA VAL A 252 -45.71 -12.21 -2.86
C VAL A 252 -46.53 -13.48 -3.01
N THR A 253 -47.84 -13.36 -3.25
CA THR A 253 -48.72 -14.53 -3.43
C THR A 253 -48.29 -15.38 -4.61
N SER A 254 -47.94 -14.77 -5.75
CA SER A 254 -47.51 -15.53 -6.94
C SER A 254 -46.23 -16.35 -6.70
N ILE A 255 -45.29 -15.81 -5.92
CA ILE A 255 -44.05 -16.49 -5.58
C ILE A 255 -44.29 -17.55 -4.51
N THR A 256 -45.12 -17.27 -3.50
CA THR A 256 -45.53 -18.26 -2.50
C THR A 256 -46.25 -19.45 -3.15
N ASP A 257 -47.16 -19.20 -4.09
CA ASP A 257 -47.87 -20.25 -4.83
C ASP A 257 -46.91 -21.10 -5.68
N PHE A 258 -45.90 -20.47 -6.30
CA PHE A 258 -44.85 -21.20 -7.01
C PHE A 258 -44.05 -22.13 -6.09
N PHE A 259 -43.69 -21.66 -4.89
CA PHE A 259 -43.00 -22.50 -3.88
C PHE A 259 -43.88 -23.65 -3.38
N LEU A 260 -45.15 -23.38 -3.12
CA LEU A 260 -46.11 -24.38 -2.65
C LEU A 260 -46.42 -25.44 -3.72
N ASP A 261 -46.57 -25.04 -4.99
CA ASP A 261 -46.80 -25.96 -6.10
C ASP A 261 -45.57 -26.85 -6.35
N HIS A 262 -44.35 -26.31 -6.24
CA HIS A 262 -43.14 -27.10 -6.31
C HIS A 262 -43.07 -28.12 -5.16
N TYR A 263 -43.29 -27.68 -3.92
CA TYR A 263 -43.30 -28.59 -2.75
C TYR A 263 -44.35 -29.69 -2.88
N SER A 264 -45.55 -29.35 -3.37
CA SER A 264 -46.62 -30.32 -3.59
C SER A 264 -46.25 -31.40 -4.62
N LYS A 265 -45.33 -31.12 -5.54
CA LYS A 265 -44.92 -32.04 -6.61
C LYS A 265 -43.68 -32.85 -6.25
N THR A 266 -42.72 -32.26 -5.55
CA THR A 266 -41.43 -32.89 -5.26
C THR A 266 -41.31 -33.40 -3.84
N GLY A 267 -42.13 -32.92 -2.91
CA GLY A 267 -42.01 -33.18 -1.47
C GLY A 267 -40.82 -32.48 -0.81
N GLU A 268 -40.04 -31.70 -1.56
CA GLU A 268 -38.86 -30.96 -1.10
C GLU A 268 -39.11 -29.46 -1.13
N MET A 269 -38.89 -28.81 0.01
CA MET A 269 -39.01 -27.36 0.14
C MET A 269 -37.76 -26.70 -0.46
N LEU A 270 -37.96 -25.79 -1.41
CA LEU A 270 -36.88 -24.95 -1.95
C LEU A 270 -36.53 -23.82 -0.97
N TRP A 271 -35.92 -24.16 0.17
CA TRP A 271 -35.20 -23.20 1.01
C TRP A 271 -33.70 -23.36 0.81
N GLY A 272 -32.96 -22.25 0.96
CA GLY A 272 -31.52 -22.11 0.69
C GLY A 272 -30.70 -23.30 1.18
N GLY A 273 -29.75 -23.71 0.34
CA GLY A 273 -29.16 -25.04 0.33
C GLY A 273 -28.59 -25.55 1.65
N GLY A 274 -28.83 -26.84 1.86
CA GLY A 274 -28.26 -27.63 2.94
C GLY A 274 -28.71 -29.07 2.78
N VAL A 275 -28.24 -29.75 1.74
CA VAL A 275 -28.28 -31.21 1.67
C VAL A 275 -27.39 -31.73 2.80
N HIS A 276 -27.92 -31.83 4.01
CA HIS A 276 -27.45 -32.83 4.95
C HIS A 276 -28.07 -34.16 4.51
N GLN A 277 -27.35 -34.84 3.61
CA GLN A 277 -27.49 -36.28 3.51
C GLN A 277 -26.79 -36.91 4.72
N THR A 278 -27.54 -37.81 5.34
CA THR A 278 -27.20 -38.78 6.38
C THR A 278 -25.88 -39.49 6.17
#